data_AF-A0A2P5X9D9-F1
#
_entry.id   AF-A0A2P5X9D9-F1
#
_cell.length_a   1.000
_cell.length_b   1.000
_cell.length_c   1.000
_cell.angle_alpha   90.00
_cell.angle_beta   90.00
_cell.angle_gamma   90.00
#
_symmetry.space_group_name_H-M   'P 1'
#
loop_
_entity.id
_entity.type
_entity.pdbx_description
1 polymer ?
#
loop_
_entity_poly.entity_id
_entity_poly.type
_entity_poly.pdbx_seq_one_letter_code
_entity_poly.pdbx_strand_id
1 'polypeptide(L)'
;MAELVKDKESGVAAAGGGEMDIEHSRTFLEARSEEELLSGIKKEVEAGRLPPNVAAGMEEFYRNYKNAIFQSGDPAAAETVLSNMAVALDLMLLDVKDPFFFQPYHKALREPFDYYMFGQNYIRPLIDFRNSYVGNHSLFYEIEEKLKQGHNVVLFSNHQTEADPAVIALLLEKTNPHIAENLIYVAGDRVITDPLCKPFSMGRNLICVYSKKHMFDIPELADMKRKANIRSLKEMALLLRTGSKLVWIAPSGGRDRPDPVTGEWNPAPFDSSSVDNMRRLIESSGAPGHMYPLALLCYDIMPPPSKVEKEIGERRIISFHGAGLSVAPEIAANCEKSEEVKDVYTQALYKSVTEQYNVLKSAIHGKQGLEASTAGIALSQPWN
;
A
#
# COMPACT_ATOMS: atom_id res chain seq x y z
N MET A 1 46.49 -51.49 -4.74
CA MET A 1 46.27 -51.62 -3.29
C MET A 1 46.13 -50.21 -2.75
N ALA A 2 44.90 -49.73 -2.52
CA ALA A 2 44.22 -49.73 -1.20
C ALA A 2 44.96 -48.80 -0.22
N GLU A 3 44.39 -47.76 0.40
CA GLU A 3 43.06 -47.57 1.01
C GLU A 3 42.65 -46.08 0.89
N LEU A 4 41.42 -45.70 0.51
CA LEU A 4 40.21 -45.59 1.35
C LEU A 4 40.43 -44.85 2.69
N VAL A 5 40.30 -43.52 2.67
CA VAL A 5 39.94 -42.74 3.87
C VAL A 5 38.50 -42.27 3.70
N LYS A 6 37.67 -42.77 4.61
CA LYS A 6 36.22 -42.65 4.70
C LYS A 6 35.78 -41.25 5.12
N ASP A 7 34.59 -40.91 4.62
CA ASP A 7 33.72 -39.84 5.09
C ASP A 7 33.59 -39.80 6.61
N LYS A 8 33.68 -38.59 7.15
CA LYS A 8 33.17 -38.27 8.48
C LYS A 8 31.79 -37.63 8.31
N GLU A 9 30.77 -38.47 8.37
CA GLU A 9 29.47 -38.07 8.89
C GLU A 9 29.66 -37.60 10.33
N SER A 10 29.42 -36.31 10.58
CA SER A 10 29.11 -35.82 11.92
C SER A 10 27.61 -35.56 11.97
N GLY A 11 26.88 -36.54 12.50
CA GLY A 11 25.45 -36.47 12.75
C GLY A 11 25.09 -35.22 13.55
N VAL A 12 24.17 -34.44 13.00
CA VAL A 12 23.43 -33.42 13.75
C VAL A 12 22.45 -34.19 14.62
N ALA A 13 22.75 -34.24 15.91
CA ALA A 13 21.85 -34.76 16.92
C ALA A 13 20.56 -33.93 16.89
N ALA A 14 19.45 -34.61 16.60
CA ALA A 14 18.12 -34.10 16.87
C ALA A 14 17.97 -33.89 18.38
N ALA A 15 18.07 -32.64 18.81
CA ALA A 15 17.62 -32.21 20.11
C ALA A 15 16.21 -31.64 19.94
N GLY A 16 15.22 -32.53 20.04
CA GLY A 16 13.86 -32.14 20.35
C GLY A 16 13.86 -31.46 21.72
N GLY A 17 13.57 -30.16 21.72
CA GLY A 17 13.25 -29.38 22.90
C GLY A 17 11.93 -28.70 22.59
N GLY A 18 10.86 -29.14 23.26
CA GLY A 18 9.49 -28.87 22.87
C GLY A 18 9.18 -27.40 22.64
N GLU A 19 8.79 -27.08 21.41
CA GLU A 19 7.83 -26.00 21.20
C GLU A 19 6.55 -26.47 21.89
N MET A 20 6.27 -25.90 23.07
CA MET A 20 4.87 -25.75 23.44
C MET A 20 4.25 -24.94 22.33
N ASP A 21 3.52 -25.64 21.46
CA ASP A 21 2.62 -25.07 20.48
C ASP A 21 1.52 -24.35 21.28
N ILE A 22 1.86 -23.19 21.85
CA ILE A 22 0.90 -22.33 22.53
C ILE A 22 0.05 -21.82 21.38
N GLU A 23 -1.11 -22.43 21.21
CA GLU A 23 -2.11 -22.09 20.21
C GLU A 23 -2.29 -20.56 20.10
N HIS A 24 -2.45 -20.02 18.89
CA HIS A 24 -2.73 -18.59 18.72
C HIS A 24 -3.96 -18.19 19.54
N SER A 25 -3.81 -17.13 20.34
CA SER A 25 -4.89 -16.67 21.22
C SER A 25 -6.03 -16.11 20.38
N ARG A 26 -7.22 -16.72 20.49
CA ARG A 26 -8.42 -16.29 19.76
C ARG A 26 -9.27 -15.28 20.54
N THR A 27 -8.69 -14.63 21.56
CA THR A 27 -9.37 -13.66 22.44
C THR A 27 -10.20 -12.63 21.66
N PHE A 28 -9.69 -12.13 20.54
CA PHE A 28 -10.38 -11.10 19.75
C PHE A 28 -11.52 -11.68 18.89
N LEU A 29 -11.36 -12.87 18.32
CA LEU A 29 -12.39 -13.52 17.50
C LEU A 29 -13.59 -14.02 18.32
N GLU A 30 -13.36 -14.32 19.60
CA GLU A 30 -14.38 -14.75 20.54
C GLU A 30 -15.19 -13.58 21.12
N ALA A 31 -14.70 -12.35 21.00
CA ALA A 31 -15.41 -11.17 21.49
C ALA A 31 -16.75 -10.97 20.77
N ARG A 32 -17.77 -10.59 21.54
CA ARG A 32 -19.15 -10.31 21.12
C ARG A 32 -19.57 -8.88 21.45
N SER A 33 -18.70 -8.10 22.08
CA SER A 33 -18.93 -6.70 22.41
C SER A 33 -17.64 -5.88 22.36
N GLU A 34 -17.81 -4.55 22.33
CA GLU A 34 -16.71 -3.60 22.47
C GLU A 34 -15.93 -3.78 23.78
N GLU A 35 -16.66 -3.97 24.88
CA GLU A 35 -16.05 -4.18 26.19
C GLU A 35 -15.18 -5.43 26.19
N GLU A 36 -15.65 -6.52 25.58
CA GLU A 36 -14.87 -7.75 25.44
C GLU A 36 -13.63 -7.54 24.57
N LEU A 37 -13.72 -6.86 23.42
CA LEU A 37 -12.55 -6.54 22.58
C LEU A 37 -11.50 -5.72 23.33
N LEU A 38 -11.90 -4.63 23.98
CA LEU A 38 -10.97 -3.75 24.71
C LEU A 38 -10.41 -4.45 25.95
N SER A 39 -11.21 -5.27 26.64
CA SER A 39 -10.70 -6.11 27.73
C SER A 39 -9.71 -7.17 27.22
N GLY A 40 -9.90 -7.65 26.00
CA GLY A 40 -9.00 -8.57 25.31
C GLY A 40 -7.60 -7.99 25.16
N ILE A 41 -7.49 -6.73 24.72
CA ILE A 41 -6.20 -6.03 24.62
C ILE A 41 -5.46 -6.05 25.96
N LYS A 42 -6.15 -5.70 27.05
CA LYS A 42 -5.56 -5.69 28.40
C LYS A 42 -5.12 -7.08 28.85
N LYS A 43 -5.94 -8.11 28.62
CA LYS A 43 -5.61 -9.50 28.95
C LYS A 43 -4.36 -9.98 28.22
N GLU A 44 -4.20 -9.63 26.94
CA GLU A 44 -3.03 -10.00 26.14
C GLU A 44 -1.76 -9.27 26.60
N VAL A 45 -1.88 -8.03 27.08
CA VAL A 45 -0.77 -7.29 27.73
C VAL A 45 -0.39 -7.93 29.07
N GLU A 46 -1.36 -8.22 29.93
CA GLU A 46 -1.13 -8.86 31.24
C GLU A 46 -0.51 -10.25 31.11
N ALA A 47 -0.88 -10.98 30.05
CA ALA A 47 -0.29 -12.27 29.71
C ALA A 47 1.09 -12.16 29.04
N GLY A 48 1.61 -10.95 28.80
CA GLY A 48 2.92 -10.71 28.19
C GLY A 48 3.00 -11.03 26.70
N ARG A 49 1.86 -11.25 26.02
CA ARG A 49 1.79 -11.60 24.59
C ARG A 49 1.67 -10.38 23.68
N LEU A 50 1.28 -9.22 24.22
CA LEU A 50 1.13 -7.97 23.48
C LEU A 50 1.97 -6.85 24.12
N PRO A 51 2.92 -6.24 23.38
CA PRO A 51 3.69 -5.11 23.87
C PRO A 51 2.80 -3.88 24.19
N PRO A 52 3.05 -3.14 25.29
CA PRO A 52 2.20 -2.02 25.69
C PRO A 52 2.06 -0.91 24.63
N ASN A 53 3.10 -0.65 23.84
CA ASN A 53 3.04 0.33 22.76
C ASN A 53 2.13 -0.10 21.61
N VAL A 54 2.13 -1.41 21.27
CA VAL A 54 1.23 -1.96 20.25
C VAL A 54 -0.21 -1.98 20.77
N ALA A 55 -0.41 -2.34 22.04
CA ALA A 55 -1.72 -2.29 22.70
C ALA A 55 -2.33 -0.88 22.68
N ALA A 56 -1.55 0.15 23.02
CA ALA A 56 -2.01 1.54 22.94
C ALA A 56 -2.41 1.93 21.51
N GLY A 57 -1.63 1.49 20.51
CA GLY A 57 -1.96 1.68 19.10
C GLY A 57 -3.24 0.96 18.69
N MET A 58 -3.47 -0.27 19.17
CA MET A 58 -4.72 -1.03 18.93
C MET A 58 -5.96 -0.33 19.50
N GLU A 59 -5.89 0.19 20.73
CA GLU A 59 -6.98 0.93 21.34
C GLU A 59 -7.30 2.22 20.57
N GLU A 60 -6.27 2.96 20.17
CA GLU A 60 -6.45 4.15 19.34
C GLU A 60 -7.06 3.80 17.97
N PHE A 61 -6.55 2.75 17.33
CA PHE A 61 -7.02 2.28 16.04
C PHE A 61 -8.50 1.88 16.09
N TYR A 62 -8.91 1.12 17.12
CA TYR A 62 -10.32 0.79 17.38
C TYR A 62 -11.18 2.04 17.50
N ARG A 63 -10.79 2.98 18.36
CA ARG A 63 -11.58 4.20 18.60
C ARG A 63 -11.74 5.04 17.34
N ASN A 64 -10.67 5.22 16.58
CA ASN A 64 -10.69 6.05 15.37
C ASN A 64 -11.48 5.37 14.24
N TYR A 65 -11.34 4.06 14.07
CA TYR A 65 -12.14 3.29 13.12
C TYR A 65 -13.62 3.37 13.48
N LYS A 66 -13.98 3.05 14.74
CA LYS A 66 -15.35 3.16 15.24
C LYS A 66 -15.95 4.53 14.94
N ASN A 67 -15.27 5.61 15.31
CA ASN A 67 -15.77 6.97 15.08
C ASN A 67 -16.03 7.24 13.60
N ALA A 68 -15.12 6.83 12.71
CA ALA A 68 -15.28 7.00 11.26
C ALA A 68 -16.48 6.23 10.71
N ILE A 69 -16.66 4.96 11.10
CA ILE A 69 -17.78 4.14 10.64
C ILE A 69 -19.12 4.70 11.15
N PHE A 70 -19.20 5.14 12.41
CA PHE A 70 -20.42 5.78 12.91
C PHE A 70 -20.73 7.13 12.23
N GLN A 71 -19.70 7.89 11.85
CA GLN A 71 -19.86 9.13 11.08
C GLN A 71 -20.43 8.91 9.67
N SER A 72 -20.22 7.72 9.09
CA SER A 72 -20.79 7.37 7.77
C SER A 72 -22.33 7.32 7.76
N GLY A 73 -22.95 7.14 8.94
CA GLY A 73 -24.40 6.94 9.06
C GLY A 73 -24.89 5.55 8.62
N ASP A 74 -23.98 4.58 8.44
CA ASP A 74 -24.34 3.19 8.15
C ASP A 74 -25.18 2.58 9.30
N PRO A 75 -26.42 2.10 9.05
CA PRO A 75 -27.22 1.41 10.06
C PRO A 75 -26.53 0.18 10.67
N ALA A 76 -25.63 -0.47 9.93
CA ALA A 76 -24.87 -1.63 10.38
C ALA A 76 -23.54 -1.25 11.05
N ALA A 77 -23.29 0.04 11.33
CA ALA A 77 -22.00 0.53 11.85
C ALA A 77 -21.46 -0.27 13.05
N ALA A 78 -22.31 -0.61 14.02
CA ALA A 78 -21.89 -1.38 15.19
C ALA A 78 -21.39 -2.79 14.84
N GLU A 79 -22.09 -3.49 13.95
CA GLU A 79 -21.72 -4.83 13.48
C GLU A 79 -20.44 -4.77 12.64
N THR A 80 -20.36 -3.81 11.72
CA THR A 80 -19.18 -3.57 10.88
C THR A 80 -17.93 -3.31 11.74
N VAL A 81 -18.04 -2.45 12.75
CA VAL A 81 -16.93 -2.15 13.68
C VAL A 81 -16.50 -3.40 14.43
N LEU A 82 -17.45 -4.12 15.04
CA LEU A 82 -17.14 -5.31 15.83
C LEU A 82 -16.46 -6.39 14.96
N SER A 83 -17.04 -6.71 13.80
CA SER A 83 -16.52 -7.74 12.90
C SER A 83 -15.13 -7.39 12.37
N ASN A 84 -14.96 -6.19 11.81
CA ASN A 84 -13.70 -5.81 11.18
C ASN A 84 -12.57 -5.63 12.22
N MET A 85 -12.88 -5.05 13.37
CA MET A 85 -11.87 -4.85 14.42
C MET A 85 -11.49 -6.15 15.12
N ALA A 86 -12.43 -7.08 15.35
CA ALA A 86 -12.10 -8.39 15.92
C ALA A 86 -11.04 -9.12 15.07
N VAL A 87 -11.24 -9.16 13.75
CA VAL A 87 -10.29 -9.77 12.82
C VAL A 87 -8.99 -8.96 12.74
N ALA A 88 -9.06 -7.63 12.66
CA ALA A 88 -7.85 -6.80 12.57
C ALA A 88 -6.93 -6.98 13.80
N LEU A 89 -7.50 -6.93 15.00
CA LEU A 89 -6.74 -7.08 16.25
C LEU A 89 -6.18 -8.51 16.40
N ASP A 90 -6.93 -9.53 15.98
CA ASP A 90 -6.45 -10.91 15.96
C ASP A 90 -5.22 -11.10 15.06
N LEU A 91 -5.27 -10.56 13.83
CA LEU A 91 -4.15 -10.66 12.88
C LEU A 91 -2.94 -9.85 13.32
N MET A 92 -3.14 -8.69 13.96
CA MET A 92 -2.04 -7.90 14.52
C MET A 92 -1.39 -8.63 15.71
N LEU A 93 -2.17 -9.27 16.59
CA LEU A 93 -1.63 -10.10 17.66
C LEU A 93 -0.86 -11.31 17.10
N LEU A 94 -1.39 -11.94 16.05
CA LEU A 94 -0.72 -13.05 15.37
C LEU A 94 0.65 -12.61 14.84
N ASP A 95 0.73 -11.44 14.19
CA ASP A 95 1.99 -10.91 13.69
C ASP A 95 2.96 -10.45 14.80
N VAL A 96 2.44 -10.00 15.95
CA VAL A 96 3.29 -9.75 17.14
C VAL A 96 3.91 -11.05 17.67
N LYS A 97 3.13 -12.14 17.67
CA LYS A 97 3.58 -13.45 18.13
C LYS A 97 4.55 -14.12 17.15
N ASP A 98 4.21 -14.11 15.86
CA ASP A 98 4.98 -14.69 14.77
C ASP A 98 5.12 -13.68 13.62
N PRO A 99 6.13 -12.79 13.69
CA PRO A 99 6.28 -11.70 12.73
C PRO A 99 6.46 -12.19 11.30
N PHE A 100 5.56 -11.79 10.41
CA PHE A 100 5.71 -12.08 8.99
C PHE A 100 6.92 -11.36 8.39
N PHE A 101 7.74 -12.09 7.63
CA PHE A 101 8.91 -11.56 6.94
C PHE A 101 8.65 -11.37 5.44
N PHE A 102 8.61 -10.12 4.99
CA PHE A 102 8.40 -9.78 3.59
C PHE A 102 9.64 -10.11 2.74
N GLN A 103 9.41 -10.85 1.65
CA GLN A 103 10.41 -11.10 0.62
C GLN A 103 10.59 -9.86 -0.28
N PRO A 104 11.71 -9.73 -1.02
CA PRO A 104 11.94 -8.59 -1.91
C PRO A 104 10.80 -8.37 -2.92
N TYR A 105 10.22 -9.46 -3.41
CA TYR A 105 8.91 -9.50 -4.06
C TYR A 105 7.96 -10.33 -3.20
N HIS A 106 6.88 -9.70 -2.74
CA HIS A 106 5.82 -10.33 -1.96
C HIS A 106 4.58 -10.49 -2.83
N LYS A 107 3.99 -11.69 -2.83
CA LYS A 107 2.70 -11.96 -3.47
C LYS A 107 1.61 -11.89 -2.41
N ALA A 108 0.48 -11.29 -2.74
CA ALA A 108 -0.66 -11.21 -1.84
C ALA A 108 -1.04 -12.60 -1.30
N LEU A 109 -1.17 -12.73 0.02
CA LEU A 109 -1.62 -13.96 0.66
C LEU A 109 -3.14 -14.05 0.56
N ARG A 110 -3.63 -15.11 -0.08
CA ARG A 110 -5.06 -15.37 -0.31
C ARG A 110 -5.58 -16.59 0.45
N GLU A 111 -4.69 -17.47 0.90
CA GLU A 111 -5.01 -18.74 1.57
C GLU A 111 -3.96 -19.04 2.66
N PRO A 112 -4.34 -19.74 3.76
CA PRO A 112 -5.70 -20.19 4.10
C PRO A 112 -6.61 -19.05 4.61
N PHE A 113 -6.04 -17.86 4.82
CA PHE A 113 -6.76 -16.64 5.14
C PHE A 113 -6.55 -15.62 4.02
N ASP A 114 -7.64 -15.02 3.54
CA ASP A 114 -7.57 -14.03 2.46
C ASP A 114 -7.28 -12.63 3.01
N TYR A 115 -5.99 -12.30 3.12
CA TYR A 115 -5.52 -10.99 3.60
C TYR A 115 -5.90 -9.85 2.63
N TYR A 116 -6.05 -10.15 1.34
CA TYR A 116 -6.52 -9.16 0.37
C TYR A 116 -7.97 -8.77 0.69
N MET A 117 -8.86 -9.75 0.80
CA MET A 117 -10.28 -9.50 1.10
C MET A 117 -10.48 -8.91 2.49
N PHE A 118 -9.67 -9.32 3.49
CA PHE A 118 -9.62 -8.64 4.78
C PHE A 118 -9.35 -7.13 4.63
N GLY A 119 -8.30 -6.76 3.91
CA GLY A 119 -7.95 -5.36 3.68
C GLY A 119 -9.02 -4.60 2.91
N GLN A 120 -9.62 -5.22 1.88
CA GLN A 120 -10.74 -4.63 1.13
C GLN A 120 -11.95 -4.38 2.05
N ASN A 121 -12.36 -5.38 2.83
CA ASN A 121 -13.53 -5.29 3.71
C ASN A 121 -13.34 -4.29 4.85
N TYR A 122 -12.11 -4.16 5.35
CA TYR A 122 -11.76 -3.19 6.38
C TYR A 122 -11.87 -1.75 5.87
N ILE A 123 -11.35 -1.46 4.68
CA ILE A 123 -11.28 -0.10 4.12
C ILE A 123 -12.59 0.33 3.43
N ARG A 124 -13.34 -0.61 2.85
CA ARG A 124 -14.60 -0.34 2.13
C ARG A 124 -15.57 0.59 2.87
N PRO A 125 -15.90 0.39 4.16
CA PRO A 125 -16.88 1.24 4.84
C PRO A 125 -16.32 2.63 5.22
N LEU A 126 -15.04 2.91 4.97
CA LEU A 126 -14.45 4.24 5.12
C LEU A 126 -14.58 5.10 3.84
N ILE A 127 -14.92 4.49 2.71
CA ILE A 127 -15.05 5.20 1.43
C ILE A 127 -16.49 5.65 1.22
N ASP A 128 -16.69 6.96 1.10
CA ASP A 128 -17.94 7.51 0.60
C ASP A 128 -18.01 7.37 -0.91
N PHE A 129 -18.46 6.20 -1.39
CA PHE A 129 -18.61 5.92 -2.82
C PHE A 129 -19.55 6.93 -3.52
N ARG A 130 -20.51 7.54 -2.81
CA ARG A 130 -21.40 8.55 -3.44
C ARG A 130 -20.67 9.83 -3.78
N ASN A 131 -19.62 10.16 -3.02
CA ASN A 131 -18.76 11.32 -3.24
C ASN A 131 -17.35 10.93 -3.72
N SER A 132 -17.22 9.75 -4.32
CA SER A 132 -15.97 9.27 -4.92
C SER A 132 -16.03 9.33 -6.45
N TYR A 133 -14.89 9.39 -7.13
CA TYR A 133 -14.85 9.51 -8.60
C TYR A 133 -13.65 8.79 -9.22
N VAL A 134 -13.86 8.25 -10.43
CA VAL A 134 -12.81 7.70 -11.29
C VAL A 134 -12.68 8.55 -12.56
N GLY A 135 -11.52 9.16 -12.75
CA GLY A 135 -11.14 9.94 -13.92
C GLY A 135 -10.58 9.07 -15.05
N ASN A 136 -11.05 9.32 -16.28
CA ASN A 136 -10.69 8.63 -17.50
C ASN A 136 -10.78 7.11 -17.38
N HIS A 137 -11.93 6.63 -16.87
CA HIS A 137 -12.19 5.22 -16.61
C HIS A 137 -11.86 4.29 -17.79
N SER A 138 -12.08 4.76 -19.03
CA SER A 138 -11.77 4.01 -20.25
C SER A 138 -10.29 3.62 -20.40
N LEU A 139 -9.36 4.41 -19.88
CA LEU A 139 -7.92 4.14 -19.97
C LEU A 139 -7.49 2.94 -19.11
N PHE A 140 -8.23 2.59 -18.06
CA PHE A 140 -7.95 1.37 -17.30
C PHE A 140 -8.23 0.12 -18.14
N TYR A 141 -9.25 0.12 -19.02
CA TYR A 141 -9.43 -0.96 -19.98
C TYR A 141 -8.31 -1.01 -21.01
N GLU A 142 -7.83 0.14 -21.49
CA GLU A 142 -6.65 0.16 -22.37
C GLU A 142 -5.42 -0.44 -21.71
N ILE A 143 -5.18 -0.10 -20.43
CA ILE A 143 -4.11 -0.67 -19.62
C ILE A 143 -4.24 -2.20 -19.55
N GLU A 144 -5.45 -2.73 -19.30
CA GLU A 144 -5.68 -4.18 -19.30
C GLU A 144 -5.42 -4.83 -20.66
N GLU A 145 -5.81 -4.19 -21.76
CA GLU A 145 -5.53 -4.70 -23.11
C GLU A 145 -4.02 -4.78 -23.37
N LYS A 146 -3.24 -3.78 -22.94
CA LYS A 146 -1.77 -3.82 -23.05
C LYS A 146 -1.18 -4.95 -22.19
N LEU A 147 -1.69 -5.16 -20.98
CA LEU A 147 -1.25 -6.27 -20.13
C LEU A 147 -1.55 -7.63 -20.78
N LYS A 148 -2.71 -7.80 -21.42
CA LYS A 148 -3.08 -9.00 -22.19
C LYS A 148 -2.17 -9.25 -23.39
N GLN A 149 -1.65 -8.19 -24.00
CA GLN A 149 -0.66 -8.26 -25.10
C GLN A 149 0.76 -8.65 -24.63
N GLY A 150 0.97 -8.88 -23.33
CA GLY A 150 2.29 -9.19 -22.78
C GLY A 150 3.10 -7.96 -22.36
N HIS A 151 2.55 -6.75 -22.49
CA HIS A 151 3.29 -5.53 -22.17
C HIS A 151 3.37 -5.30 -20.66
N ASN A 152 4.35 -4.52 -20.23
CA ASN A 152 4.45 -4.00 -18.87
C ASN A 152 3.81 -2.61 -18.79
N VAL A 153 3.22 -2.29 -17.64
CA VAL A 153 2.64 -0.99 -17.36
C VAL A 153 3.13 -0.50 -16.00
N VAL A 154 3.58 0.75 -15.95
CA VAL A 154 3.95 1.44 -14.71
C VAL A 154 3.07 2.66 -14.51
N LEU A 155 2.46 2.74 -13.34
CA LEU A 155 1.65 3.86 -12.86
C LEU A 155 2.53 4.73 -11.97
N PHE A 156 2.87 5.93 -12.46
CA PHE A 156 3.57 6.96 -11.70
C PHE A 156 2.56 7.82 -10.95
N SER A 157 2.54 7.70 -9.64
CA SER A 157 1.47 8.23 -8.80
C SER A 157 1.96 9.20 -7.73
N ASN A 158 1.08 10.09 -7.25
CA ASN A 158 1.20 10.61 -5.89
C ASN A 158 0.79 9.51 -4.88
N HIS A 159 1.00 9.77 -3.58
CA HIS A 159 0.72 8.82 -2.50
C HIS A 159 0.17 9.58 -1.32
N GLN A 160 -0.92 9.15 -0.68
CA GLN A 160 -1.60 9.94 0.34
C GLN A 160 -1.73 9.21 1.66
N THR A 161 -2.06 7.93 1.64
CA THR A 161 -2.35 7.13 2.83
C THR A 161 -1.67 5.76 2.73
N GLU A 162 -1.54 5.06 3.86
CA GLU A 162 -1.11 3.66 3.83
C GLU A 162 -2.17 2.73 3.24
N ALA A 163 -3.42 3.20 3.16
CA ALA A 163 -4.56 2.50 2.57
C ALA A 163 -4.70 2.72 1.05
N ASP A 164 -3.79 3.46 0.40
CA ASP A 164 -3.83 3.72 -1.05
C ASP A 164 -4.04 2.44 -1.89
N PRO A 165 -3.36 1.31 -1.61
CA PRO A 165 -3.62 0.07 -2.34
C PRO A 165 -5.07 -0.40 -2.28
N ALA A 166 -5.69 -0.31 -1.10
CA ALA A 166 -7.08 -0.70 -0.91
C ALA A 166 -8.04 0.28 -1.58
N VAL A 167 -7.79 1.59 -1.49
CA VAL A 167 -8.59 2.62 -2.15
C VAL A 167 -8.57 2.43 -3.66
N ILE A 168 -7.38 2.25 -4.26
CA ILE A 168 -7.24 1.98 -5.71
C ILE A 168 -8.03 0.73 -6.10
N ALA A 169 -7.87 -0.37 -5.35
CA ALA A 169 -8.55 -1.62 -5.64
C ALA A 169 -10.08 -1.48 -5.52
N LEU A 170 -10.58 -0.84 -4.46
CA LEU A 170 -12.02 -0.65 -4.21
C LEU A 170 -12.69 0.24 -5.26
N LEU A 171 -12.00 1.27 -5.77
CA LEU A 171 -12.55 2.13 -6.82
C LEU A 171 -12.60 1.45 -8.19
N LEU A 172 -11.86 0.35 -8.38
CA LEU A 172 -11.74 -0.38 -9.65
C LEU A 172 -12.31 -1.80 -9.61
N GLU A 173 -12.68 -2.35 -8.45
CA GLU A 173 -13.00 -3.78 -8.31
C GLU A 173 -14.16 -4.28 -9.18
N LYS A 174 -15.14 -3.42 -9.49
CA LYS A 174 -16.32 -3.80 -10.29
C LYS A 174 -16.04 -3.82 -11.79
N THR A 175 -15.11 -2.99 -12.24
CA THR A 175 -14.86 -2.72 -13.66
C THR A 175 -13.52 -3.24 -14.15
N ASN A 176 -12.51 -3.21 -13.29
CA ASN A 176 -11.14 -3.63 -13.57
C ASN A 176 -10.59 -4.52 -12.44
N PRO A 177 -11.24 -5.67 -12.14
CA PRO A 177 -10.79 -6.58 -11.07
C PRO A 177 -9.38 -7.11 -11.30
N HIS A 178 -8.96 -7.26 -12.55
CA HIS A 178 -7.59 -7.67 -12.86
C HIS A 178 -6.57 -6.66 -12.31
N ILE A 179 -6.81 -5.35 -12.51
CA ILE A 179 -5.97 -4.30 -11.92
C ILE A 179 -6.08 -4.33 -10.39
N ALA A 180 -7.29 -4.40 -9.86
CA ALA A 180 -7.55 -4.35 -8.41
C ALA A 180 -6.83 -5.47 -7.62
N GLU A 181 -6.64 -6.65 -8.21
CA GLU A 181 -6.02 -7.80 -7.55
C GLU A 181 -4.53 -8.01 -7.91
N ASN A 182 -4.08 -7.54 -9.09
CA ASN A 182 -2.74 -7.88 -9.62
C ASN A 182 -1.75 -6.70 -9.62
N LEU A 183 -2.19 -5.49 -9.23
CA LEU A 183 -1.29 -4.34 -9.12
C LEU A 183 -0.17 -4.63 -8.10
N ILE A 184 1.07 -4.40 -8.52
CA ILE A 184 2.28 -4.56 -7.70
C ILE A 184 2.70 -3.20 -7.17
N TYR A 185 2.69 -3.00 -5.85
CA TYR A 185 3.02 -1.72 -5.22
C TYR A 185 4.49 -1.69 -4.81
N VAL A 186 5.24 -0.68 -5.25
CA VAL A 186 6.57 -0.39 -4.69
C VAL A 186 6.37 0.25 -3.32
N ALA A 187 6.61 -0.53 -2.25
CA ALA A 187 6.23 -0.16 -0.89
C ALA A 187 7.46 0.04 0.03
N GLY A 188 7.35 1.03 0.91
CA GLY A 188 8.35 1.43 1.90
C GLY A 188 8.47 0.48 3.09
N ASP A 189 9.50 0.67 3.91
CA ASP A 189 9.81 -0.17 5.07
C ASP A 189 8.81 -0.09 6.22
N ARG A 190 8.12 1.05 6.41
CA ARG A 190 7.18 1.21 7.53
C ARG A 190 5.99 0.28 7.47
N VAL A 191 5.32 0.20 6.32
CA VAL A 191 4.10 -0.62 6.15
C VAL A 191 4.38 -2.13 6.21
N ILE A 192 5.65 -2.54 6.12
CA ILE A 192 6.08 -3.95 6.22
C ILE A 192 6.77 -4.27 7.56
N THR A 193 6.93 -3.28 8.45
CA THR A 193 7.55 -3.45 9.78
C THR A 193 6.59 -3.14 10.92
N ASP A 194 5.64 -2.22 10.74
CA ASP A 194 4.65 -1.88 11.76
C ASP A 194 3.59 -2.99 11.93
N PRO A 195 3.48 -3.64 13.10
CA PRO A 195 2.51 -4.71 13.35
C PRO A 195 1.06 -4.31 13.08
N LEU A 196 0.72 -3.03 13.20
CA LEU A 196 -0.64 -2.52 12.94
C LEU A 196 -0.94 -2.39 11.44
N CYS A 197 0.08 -2.42 10.58
CA CYS A 197 -0.06 -2.29 9.12
C CYS A 197 0.22 -3.61 8.39
N LYS A 198 1.07 -4.47 8.96
CA LYS A 198 1.52 -5.70 8.32
C LYS A 198 0.39 -6.61 7.82
N PRO A 199 -0.71 -6.85 8.57
CA PRO A 199 -1.84 -7.63 8.05
C PRO A 199 -2.41 -7.07 6.74
N PHE A 200 -2.49 -5.75 6.59
CA PHE A 200 -2.96 -5.12 5.35
C PHE A 200 -1.96 -5.28 4.21
N SER A 201 -0.67 -5.13 4.51
CA SER A 201 0.42 -5.31 3.54
C SER A 201 0.56 -6.76 3.07
N MET A 202 0.29 -7.75 3.93
CA MET A 202 0.30 -9.17 3.60
C MET A 202 -0.69 -9.51 2.48
N GLY A 203 -1.79 -8.76 2.37
CA GLY A 203 -2.81 -8.90 1.33
C GLY A 203 -2.51 -8.22 0.00
N ARG A 204 -1.31 -7.66 -0.22
CA ARG A 204 -0.97 -6.93 -1.45
C ARG A 204 0.23 -7.53 -2.16
N ASN A 205 0.34 -7.33 -3.47
CA ASN A 205 1.55 -7.65 -4.20
C ASN A 205 2.54 -6.49 -4.02
N LEU A 206 3.73 -6.74 -3.50
CA LEU A 206 4.68 -5.67 -3.13
C LEU A 206 6.06 -5.91 -3.75
N ILE A 207 6.71 -4.83 -4.17
CA ILE A 207 8.17 -4.76 -4.26
C ILE A 207 8.64 -3.99 -3.04
N CYS A 208 9.28 -4.69 -2.11
CA CYS A 208 9.64 -4.15 -0.80
C CYS A 208 10.95 -3.37 -0.90
N VAL A 209 10.92 -2.06 -0.66
CA VAL A 209 12.08 -1.18 -0.72
C VAL A 209 12.17 -0.31 0.53
N TYR A 210 13.38 -0.01 0.96
CA TYR A 210 13.65 1.05 1.93
C TYR A 210 13.61 2.41 1.24
N SER A 211 12.78 3.32 1.75
CA SER A 211 12.70 4.68 1.21
C SER A 211 14.03 5.41 1.36
N LYS A 212 14.40 6.21 0.35
CA LYS A 212 15.56 7.11 0.45
C LYS A 212 15.43 8.07 1.63
N LYS A 213 14.20 8.47 1.98
CA LYS A 213 13.89 9.38 3.10
C LYS A 213 14.32 8.83 4.47
N HIS A 214 14.30 7.51 4.64
CA HIS A 214 14.58 6.81 5.90
C HIS A 214 15.85 5.95 5.85
N MET A 215 16.64 6.09 4.79
CA MET A 215 17.86 5.29 4.56
C MET A 215 18.90 5.50 5.66
N PHE A 216 18.98 6.72 6.18
CA PHE A 216 20.00 7.16 7.15
C PHE A 216 19.44 7.50 8.53
N ASP A 217 18.18 7.15 8.81
CA ASP A 217 17.59 7.36 10.14
C ASP A 217 18.38 6.61 11.22
N ILE A 218 18.89 5.42 10.87
CA ILE A 218 19.86 4.64 11.64
C ILE A 218 21.04 4.34 10.72
N PRO A 219 22.13 5.14 10.77
CA PRO A 219 23.25 5.04 9.84
C PRO A 219 23.87 3.64 9.72
N GLU A 220 23.90 2.88 10.81
CA GLU A 220 24.46 1.53 10.89
C GLU A 220 23.68 0.53 10.02
N LEU A 221 22.39 0.80 9.75
CA LEU A 221 21.54 -0.05 8.92
C LEU A 221 21.58 0.32 7.43
N ALA A 222 22.20 1.45 7.05
CA ALA A 222 22.13 1.97 5.68
C ALA A 222 22.66 0.98 4.64
N ASP A 223 23.77 0.29 4.92
CA ASP A 223 24.34 -0.68 3.99
C ASP A 223 23.48 -1.95 3.84
N MET A 224 22.84 -2.39 4.92
CA MET A 224 21.86 -3.48 4.88
C MET A 224 20.65 -3.07 4.02
N LYS A 225 20.09 -1.87 4.27
CA LYS A 225 18.96 -1.31 3.51
C LYS A 225 19.28 -1.18 2.02
N ARG A 226 20.47 -0.69 1.66
CA ARG A 226 20.94 -0.63 0.26
C ARG A 226 21.03 -2.01 -0.38
N LYS A 227 21.61 -2.99 0.30
CA LYS A 227 21.70 -4.38 -0.20
C LYS A 227 20.31 -5.01 -0.39
N ALA A 228 19.35 -4.73 0.50
CA ALA A 228 17.96 -5.14 0.34
C ALA A 228 17.33 -4.51 -0.90
N ASN A 229 17.45 -3.19 -1.09
CA ASN A 229 16.93 -2.50 -2.27
C ASN A 229 17.51 -3.07 -3.58
N ILE A 230 18.81 -3.37 -3.62
CA ILE A 230 19.45 -4.00 -4.79
C ILE A 230 18.80 -5.35 -5.11
N ARG A 231 18.46 -6.16 -4.09
CA ARG A 231 17.76 -7.43 -4.30
C ARG A 231 16.34 -7.20 -4.84
N SER A 232 15.57 -6.28 -4.27
CA SER A 232 14.22 -5.97 -4.73
C SER A 232 14.18 -5.44 -6.17
N LEU A 233 15.13 -4.57 -6.53
CA LEU A 233 15.26 -4.07 -7.91
C LEU A 233 15.61 -5.19 -8.90
N LYS A 234 16.44 -6.17 -8.50
CA LYS A 234 16.75 -7.35 -9.33
C LYS A 234 15.51 -8.23 -9.53
N GLU A 235 14.73 -8.49 -8.48
CA GLU A 235 13.47 -9.23 -8.59
C GLU A 235 12.47 -8.51 -9.49
N MET A 236 12.32 -7.19 -9.33
CA MET A 236 11.45 -6.39 -10.22
C MET A 236 11.91 -6.46 -11.68
N ALA A 237 13.22 -6.37 -11.95
CA ALA A 237 13.75 -6.54 -13.31
C ALA A 237 13.43 -7.93 -13.88
N LEU A 238 13.56 -8.99 -13.07
CA LEU A 238 13.21 -10.36 -13.47
C LEU A 238 11.71 -10.48 -13.78
N LEU A 239 10.84 -9.89 -12.95
CA LEU A 239 9.40 -9.86 -13.18
C LEU A 239 9.05 -9.15 -14.48
N LEU A 240 9.61 -7.97 -14.72
CA LEU A 240 9.36 -7.19 -15.94
C LEU A 240 9.79 -7.96 -17.20
N ARG A 241 10.86 -8.75 -17.14
CA ARG A 241 11.28 -9.61 -18.27
C ARG A 241 10.23 -10.66 -18.67
N THR A 242 9.33 -11.03 -17.77
CA THR A 242 8.25 -11.99 -18.07
C THR A 242 7.07 -11.35 -18.81
N GLY A 243 7.02 -10.02 -18.91
CA GLY A 243 5.87 -9.29 -19.47
C GLY A 243 4.63 -9.33 -18.58
N SER A 244 3.56 -8.64 -18.99
CA SER A 244 2.27 -8.58 -18.28
C SER A 244 2.40 -8.21 -16.80
N LYS A 245 3.25 -7.23 -16.47
CA LYS A 245 3.37 -6.70 -15.10
C LYS A 245 2.77 -5.31 -15.02
N LEU A 246 1.98 -5.10 -13.98
CA LEU A 246 1.41 -3.81 -13.63
C LEU A 246 2.01 -3.35 -12.30
N VAL A 247 2.74 -2.24 -12.33
CA VAL A 247 3.46 -1.73 -11.15
C VAL A 247 2.98 -0.32 -10.81
N TRP A 248 2.70 -0.07 -9.55
CA TRP A 248 2.47 1.26 -9.00
C TRP A 248 3.71 1.73 -8.24
N ILE A 249 4.11 2.98 -8.49
CA ILE A 249 5.20 3.63 -7.75
C ILE A 249 4.84 5.09 -7.46
N ALA A 250 5.19 5.53 -6.26
CA ALA A 250 5.16 6.94 -5.90
C ALA A 250 6.60 7.51 -5.85
N PRO A 251 7.07 8.22 -6.89
CA PRO A 251 8.44 8.68 -6.97
C PRO A 251 8.82 9.72 -5.91
N SER A 252 7.84 10.37 -5.27
CA SER A 252 8.07 11.24 -4.10
C SER A 252 8.65 10.47 -2.89
N GLY A 253 8.52 9.13 -2.87
CA GLY A 253 9.05 8.25 -1.83
C GLY A 253 8.35 8.34 -0.48
N GLY A 254 7.21 9.03 -0.39
CA GLY A 254 6.39 9.12 0.82
C GLY A 254 5.05 9.83 0.56
N ARG A 255 4.16 9.76 1.54
CA ARG A 255 2.83 10.37 1.48
C ARG A 255 2.89 11.90 1.30
N ASP A 256 1.90 12.47 0.64
CA ASP A 256 1.66 13.91 0.52
C ASP A 256 1.52 14.53 1.92
N ARG A 257 1.73 15.83 2.03
CA ARG A 257 1.57 16.60 3.28
C ARG A 257 0.87 17.91 2.99
N PRO A 258 0.10 18.45 3.95
CA PRO A 258 -0.46 19.78 3.79
C PRO A 258 0.67 20.80 3.81
N ASP A 259 0.53 21.85 3.01
CA ASP A 259 1.39 23.03 3.12
C ASP A 259 1.31 23.58 4.56
N PRO A 260 2.44 23.87 5.22
CA PRO A 260 2.46 24.27 6.62
C PRO A 260 1.86 25.66 6.87
N VAL A 261 1.69 26.48 5.83
CA VAL A 261 1.13 27.83 5.90
C VAL A 261 -0.34 27.82 5.48
N THR A 262 -0.66 27.23 4.33
CA THR A 262 -2.03 27.28 3.78
C THR A 262 -2.90 26.11 4.24
N GLY A 263 -2.31 25.01 4.70
CA GLY A 263 -3.00 23.77 5.02
C GLY A 263 -3.44 22.98 3.78
N GLU A 264 -3.11 23.44 2.57
CA GLU A 264 -3.55 22.78 1.33
C GLU A 264 -2.75 21.52 1.03
N TRP A 265 -3.46 20.46 0.66
CA TRP A 265 -2.87 19.22 0.18
C TRP A 265 -2.68 19.24 -1.32
N ASN A 266 -1.48 18.89 -1.77
CA ASN A 266 -1.10 18.74 -3.16
C ASN A 266 -0.13 17.55 -3.30
N PRO A 267 -0.02 16.93 -4.48
CA PRO A 267 0.99 15.91 -4.77
C PRO A 267 2.39 16.36 -4.35
N ALA A 268 3.14 15.51 -3.65
CA ALA A 268 4.53 15.78 -3.32
C ALA A 268 5.43 15.69 -4.57
N PRO A 269 6.49 16.52 -4.68
CA PRO A 269 7.41 16.49 -5.82
C PRO A 269 8.02 15.11 -6.05
N PHE A 270 8.17 14.74 -7.33
CA PHE A 270 8.77 13.47 -7.73
C PHE A 270 10.30 13.52 -7.69
N ASP A 271 10.93 12.45 -7.21
CA ASP A 271 12.37 12.23 -7.36
C ASP A 271 12.67 11.78 -8.79
N SER A 272 13.27 12.65 -9.60
CA SER A 272 13.55 12.35 -11.02
C SER A 272 14.42 11.12 -11.20
N SER A 273 15.30 10.83 -10.24
CA SER A 273 16.12 9.62 -10.23
C SER A 273 15.28 8.34 -10.09
N SER A 274 14.20 8.37 -9.31
CA SER A 274 13.30 7.22 -9.16
C SER A 274 12.45 7.01 -10.42
N VAL A 275 11.98 8.09 -11.05
CA VAL A 275 11.27 8.04 -12.35
C VAL A 275 12.18 7.43 -13.42
N ASP A 276 13.39 7.97 -13.57
CA ASP A 276 14.33 7.51 -14.60
C ASP A 276 14.79 6.07 -14.37
N ASN A 277 15.00 5.66 -13.12
CA ASN A 277 15.32 4.27 -12.80
C ASN A 277 14.21 3.31 -13.25
N MET A 278 12.94 3.63 -13.00
CA MET A 278 11.84 2.80 -13.47
C MET A 278 11.72 2.78 -14.99
N ARG A 279 11.87 3.95 -15.64
CA ARG A 279 11.90 4.04 -17.09
C ARG A 279 12.96 3.11 -17.69
N ARG A 280 14.20 3.18 -17.20
CA ARG A 280 15.31 2.32 -17.66
C ARG A 280 15.04 0.84 -17.44
N LEU A 281 14.44 0.47 -16.30
CA LEU A 281 14.09 -0.92 -15.99
C LEU A 281 13.05 -1.47 -16.96
N ILE A 282 12.03 -0.68 -17.29
CA ILE A 282 11.01 -1.04 -18.28
C ILE A 282 11.64 -1.19 -19.66
N GLU A 283 12.40 -0.19 -20.12
CA GLU A 283 13.04 -0.18 -21.45
C GLU A 283 14.02 -1.34 -21.64
N SER A 284 14.68 -1.77 -20.57
CA SER A 284 15.62 -2.90 -20.59
C SER A 284 14.97 -4.25 -20.28
N SER A 285 13.65 -4.29 -20.06
CA SER A 285 12.94 -5.54 -19.72
C SER A 285 12.80 -6.50 -20.91
N GLY A 286 12.91 -6.02 -22.14
CA GLY A 286 12.73 -6.81 -23.36
C GLY A 286 11.26 -7.03 -23.78
N ALA A 287 10.29 -6.70 -22.91
CA ALA A 287 8.88 -6.59 -23.28
C ALA A 287 8.50 -5.11 -23.49
N PRO A 288 7.54 -4.79 -24.38
CA PRO A 288 7.04 -3.42 -24.53
C PRO A 288 6.52 -2.88 -23.19
N GLY A 289 6.71 -1.59 -22.96
CA GLY A 289 6.48 -0.98 -21.66
C GLY A 289 5.83 0.39 -21.75
N HIS A 290 4.89 0.64 -20.85
CA HIS A 290 4.07 1.85 -20.85
C HIS A 290 4.11 2.55 -19.50
N MET A 291 4.05 3.87 -19.52
CA MET A 291 4.23 4.71 -18.34
C MET A 291 3.09 5.74 -18.26
N TYR A 292 2.21 5.57 -17.28
CA TYR A 292 1.02 6.37 -17.11
C TYR A 292 1.12 7.24 -15.85
N PRO A 293 0.79 8.54 -15.92
CA PRO A 293 0.57 9.36 -14.74
C PRO A 293 -0.78 9.02 -14.09
N LEU A 294 -0.76 8.71 -12.79
CA LEU A 294 -1.93 8.38 -11.97
C LEU A 294 -2.05 9.42 -10.85
N ALA A 295 -3.26 9.93 -10.59
CA ALA A 295 -3.55 10.76 -9.43
C ALA A 295 -4.49 10.05 -8.47
N LEU A 296 -4.23 10.23 -7.18
CA LEU A 296 -5.01 9.68 -6.08
C LEU A 296 -5.35 10.79 -5.09
N LEU A 297 -6.62 10.86 -4.68
CA LEU A 297 -7.12 11.75 -3.65
C LEU A 297 -7.86 10.92 -2.59
N CYS A 298 -7.26 10.71 -1.43
CA CYS A 298 -7.85 9.96 -0.32
C CYS A 298 -7.25 10.31 1.05
N TYR A 299 -6.46 11.37 1.18
CA TYR A 299 -5.79 11.71 2.44
C TYR A 299 -6.77 11.85 3.61
N ASP A 300 -8.02 12.29 3.39
CA ASP A 300 -9.01 12.43 4.46
C ASP A 300 -9.33 11.09 5.15
N ILE A 301 -9.28 9.97 4.42
CA ILE A 301 -9.62 8.64 4.96
C ILE A 301 -8.63 8.21 6.05
N MET A 302 -7.33 8.41 5.81
CA MET A 302 -6.28 8.02 6.75
C MET A 302 -5.03 8.91 6.59
N PRO A 303 -5.12 10.19 7.01
CA PRO A 303 -4.10 11.17 6.70
C PRO A 303 -2.80 10.84 7.45
N PRO A 304 -1.64 11.12 6.84
CA PRO A 304 -0.39 11.06 7.57
C PRO A 304 -0.32 12.15 8.65
N PRO A 305 0.54 11.96 9.66
CA PRO A 305 0.90 13.04 10.58
C PRO A 305 1.44 14.25 9.81
N SER A 306 1.20 15.46 10.30
CA SER A 306 1.59 16.71 9.64
C SER A 306 3.12 16.83 9.43
N LYS A 307 3.91 16.15 10.24
CA LYS A 307 5.37 16.04 10.10
C LYS A 307 5.76 14.58 9.83
N VAL A 308 6.90 14.39 9.18
CA VAL A 308 7.48 13.05 9.04
C VAL A 308 8.02 12.64 10.40
N GLU A 309 7.37 11.67 11.04
CA GLU A 309 7.86 11.07 12.29
C GLU A 309 9.04 10.14 11.98
N LYS A 310 9.96 9.92 12.94
CA LYS A 310 11.10 9.01 12.77
C LYS A 310 10.80 7.60 13.27
N GLU A 311 9.99 7.50 14.33
CA GLU A 311 9.64 6.23 14.97
C GLU A 311 8.50 5.51 14.23
N ILE A 312 8.41 4.20 14.45
CA ILE A 312 7.31 3.36 13.96
C ILE A 312 6.15 3.48 14.94
N GLY A 313 4.91 3.44 14.45
CA GLY A 313 3.71 3.63 15.28
C GLY A 313 3.14 5.03 15.22
N GLU A 314 3.09 5.64 14.03
CA GLU A 314 2.46 6.94 13.82
C GLU A 314 1.00 6.95 14.30
N ARG A 315 0.55 8.11 14.80
CA ARG A 315 -0.85 8.31 15.18
C ARG A 315 -1.78 8.13 13.97
N ARG A 316 -2.75 7.22 14.08
CA ARG A 316 -3.66 6.88 12.96
C ARG A 316 -5.00 7.57 13.12
N ILE A 317 -5.18 8.71 12.47
CA ILE A 317 -6.50 9.33 12.32
C ILE A 317 -7.23 8.60 11.18
N ILE A 318 -8.52 8.30 11.37
CA ILE A 318 -9.36 7.63 10.37
C ILE A 318 -10.64 8.43 10.24
N SER A 319 -11.13 8.62 9.00
CA SER A 319 -12.43 9.24 8.75
C SER A 319 -13.17 8.58 7.58
N PHE A 320 -14.48 8.80 7.51
CA PHE A 320 -15.31 8.44 6.37
C PHE A 320 -15.29 9.60 5.37
N HIS A 321 -14.82 9.36 4.14
CA HIS A 321 -14.70 10.41 3.14
C HIS A 321 -14.72 9.89 1.70
N GLY A 322 -15.05 10.77 0.76
CA GLY A 322 -14.93 10.49 -0.68
C GLY A 322 -13.48 10.35 -1.12
N ALA A 323 -13.24 9.48 -2.10
CA ALA A 323 -11.94 9.23 -2.69
C ALA A 323 -11.95 9.41 -4.21
N GLY A 324 -10.81 9.79 -4.77
CA GLY A 324 -10.62 10.04 -6.19
C GLY A 324 -9.47 9.23 -6.74
N LEU A 325 -9.66 8.63 -7.92
CA LEU A 325 -8.60 7.99 -8.70
C LEU A 325 -8.69 8.50 -10.13
N SER A 326 -7.58 8.86 -10.75
CA SER A 326 -7.55 9.26 -12.16
C SER A 326 -6.29 8.76 -12.81
N VAL A 327 -6.40 8.36 -14.08
CA VAL A 327 -5.25 8.12 -14.95
C VAL A 327 -5.35 9.03 -16.17
N ALA A 328 -4.22 9.45 -16.74
CA ALA A 328 -4.20 10.20 -17.99
C ALA A 328 -3.30 9.48 -19.01
N PRO A 329 -3.37 9.81 -20.32
CA PRO A 329 -2.58 9.15 -21.34
C PRO A 329 -1.08 9.12 -21.05
N GLU A 330 -0.40 8.13 -21.64
CA GLU A 330 1.04 7.96 -21.48
C GLU A 330 1.80 9.22 -21.93
N ILE A 331 2.87 9.54 -21.20
CA ILE A 331 3.78 10.62 -21.59
C ILE A 331 4.95 9.96 -22.32
N ALA A 332 5.15 10.34 -23.59
CA ALA A 332 6.27 9.88 -24.38
C ALA A 332 7.59 10.34 -23.74
N ALA A 333 8.45 9.39 -23.39
CA ALA A 333 9.81 9.70 -23.00
C ALA A 333 10.62 10.03 -24.26
N ASN A 334 11.19 11.24 -24.34
CA ASN A 334 12.19 11.51 -25.38
C ASN A 334 13.37 10.55 -25.18
N CYS A 335 13.82 9.89 -26.25
CA CYS A 335 14.88 8.86 -26.23
C CYS A 335 16.29 9.39 -25.86
N GLU A 336 16.41 10.69 -25.55
CA GLU A 336 17.69 11.32 -25.23
C GLU A 336 18.08 11.12 -23.76
N LYS A 337 19.34 10.72 -23.53
CA LYS A 337 19.87 10.36 -22.21
C LYS A 337 20.62 11.52 -21.54
N SER A 338 20.05 12.73 -21.57
CA SER A 338 20.62 13.88 -20.84
C SER A 338 19.90 14.08 -19.49
N GLU A 339 20.58 14.70 -18.52
CA GLU A 339 19.99 15.00 -17.20
C GLU A 339 18.80 15.98 -17.34
N GLU A 340 18.90 16.94 -18.26
CA GLU A 340 17.81 17.88 -18.57
C GLU A 340 16.57 17.15 -19.11
N VAL A 341 16.74 16.12 -19.94
CA VAL A 341 15.62 15.34 -20.49
C VAL A 341 14.91 14.52 -19.40
N LYS A 342 15.66 14.00 -18.42
CA LYS A 342 15.13 13.27 -17.27
C LYS A 342 14.25 14.17 -16.38
N ASP A 343 14.71 15.37 -16.09
CA ASP A 343 13.94 16.31 -15.26
C ASP A 343 12.71 16.84 -16.01
N VAL A 344 12.82 17.12 -17.31
CA VAL A 344 11.67 17.49 -18.16
C VAL A 344 10.62 16.39 -18.19
N TYR A 345 11.03 15.13 -18.36
CA TYR A 345 10.10 13.98 -18.34
C TYR A 345 9.40 13.83 -16.99
N THR A 346 10.17 13.93 -15.90
CA THR A 346 9.64 13.89 -14.53
C THR A 346 8.64 15.01 -14.28
N GLN A 347 8.95 16.22 -14.74
CA GLN A 347 8.07 17.38 -14.60
C GLN A 347 6.78 17.23 -15.40
N ALA A 348 6.84 16.63 -16.59
CA ALA A 348 5.65 16.34 -17.40
C ALA A 348 4.72 15.35 -16.69
N LEU A 349 5.27 14.27 -16.13
CA LEU A 349 4.49 13.30 -15.33
C LEU A 349 3.87 13.98 -14.11
N TYR A 350 4.68 14.71 -13.34
CA TYR A 350 4.22 15.39 -12.14
C TYR A 350 3.13 16.44 -12.45
N LYS A 351 3.27 17.18 -13.56
CA LYS A 351 2.25 18.14 -14.02
C LYS A 351 0.93 17.45 -14.34
N SER A 352 0.97 16.33 -15.08
CA SER A 352 -0.23 15.56 -15.38
C SER A 352 -0.91 15.01 -14.13
N VAL A 353 -0.14 14.45 -13.19
CA VAL A 353 -0.67 14.00 -11.89
C VAL A 353 -1.33 15.15 -11.12
N THR A 354 -0.70 16.33 -11.12
CA THR A 354 -1.26 17.52 -10.45
C THR A 354 -2.55 18.04 -11.11
N GLU A 355 -2.62 18.06 -12.44
CA GLU A 355 -3.83 18.45 -13.18
C GLU A 355 -5.00 17.50 -12.87
N GLN A 356 -4.73 16.20 -12.91
CA GLN A 356 -5.70 15.16 -12.54
C GLN A 356 -6.16 15.31 -11.08
N TYR A 357 -5.22 15.50 -10.16
CA TYR A 357 -5.50 15.70 -8.74
C TYR A 357 -6.41 16.91 -8.48
N ASN A 358 -6.18 18.02 -9.18
CA ASN A 358 -7.00 19.24 -9.02
C ASN A 358 -8.44 19.05 -9.51
N VAL A 359 -8.65 18.24 -10.55
CA VAL A 359 -10.01 17.87 -10.99
C VAL A 359 -10.69 16.99 -9.94
N LEU A 360 -10.00 15.99 -9.38
CA LEU A 360 -10.53 15.17 -8.29
C LEU A 360 -10.85 16.02 -7.05
N LYS A 361 -9.97 16.95 -6.68
CA LYS A 361 -10.17 17.90 -5.57
C LYS A 361 -11.39 18.78 -5.79
N SER A 362 -11.60 19.28 -7.01
CA SER A 362 -12.78 20.07 -7.37
C SER A 362 -14.07 19.26 -7.31
N ALA A 363 -14.03 17.99 -7.73
CA ALA A 363 -15.17 17.09 -7.65
C ALA A 363 -15.58 16.80 -6.20
N ILE A 364 -14.60 16.46 -5.36
CA ILE A 364 -14.82 15.94 -4.01
C ILE A 364 -14.91 17.07 -2.98
N HIS A 365 -13.82 17.83 -2.78
CA HIS A 365 -13.80 18.93 -1.80
C HIS A 365 -14.54 20.17 -2.31
N GLY A 366 -14.46 20.43 -3.62
CA GLY A 366 -15.22 21.50 -4.27
C GLY A 366 -16.70 21.18 -4.47
N LYS A 367 -17.12 19.92 -4.21
CA LYS A 367 -18.51 19.43 -4.34
C LYS A 367 -19.12 19.61 -5.73
N GLN A 368 -18.30 19.70 -6.76
CA GLN A 368 -18.77 19.82 -8.14
C GLN A 368 -19.20 18.46 -8.73
N GLY A 369 -18.77 17.36 -8.12
CA GLY A 369 -19.01 16.01 -8.62
C GLY A 369 -18.56 15.82 -10.07
N LEU A 370 -19.42 15.24 -10.90
CA LEU A 370 -19.10 14.98 -12.32
C LEU A 370 -18.86 16.26 -13.14
N GLU A 371 -19.41 17.40 -12.72
CA GLU A 371 -19.24 18.70 -13.40
C GLU A 371 -17.82 19.26 -13.27
N ALA A 372 -16.98 18.71 -12.39
CA ALA A 372 -15.55 19.03 -12.35
C ALA A 372 -14.78 18.47 -13.56
N SER A 373 -15.41 17.59 -14.36
CA SER A 373 -14.78 17.00 -15.54
C SER A 373 -14.25 18.08 -16.50
N THR A 374 -13.12 17.78 -17.14
CA THR A 374 -12.52 18.64 -18.16
C THR A 374 -12.38 17.87 -19.46
N ALA A 375 -11.99 18.54 -20.54
CA ALA A 375 -11.74 17.89 -21.83
C ALA A 375 -10.68 16.77 -21.76
N GLY A 376 -9.74 16.84 -20.81
CA GLY A 376 -8.68 15.83 -20.63
C GLY A 376 -8.93 14.82 -19.50
N ILE A 377 -9.92 15.07 -18.62
CA ILE A 377 -10.20 14.25 -17.44
C ILE A 377 -11.72 14.11 -17.30
N ALA A 378 -12.25 12.98 -17.77
CA ALA A 378 -13.67 12.65 -17.69
C ALA A 378 -13.96 11.83 -16.42
N LEU A 379 -14.72 12.38 -15.47
CA LEU A 379 -15.06 11.71 -14.22
C LEU A 379 -16.25 10.77 -14.40
N SER A 380 -16.27 9.71 -13.59
CA SER A 380 -17.35 8.71 -13.54
C SER A 380 -17.45 8.07 -12.16
N GLN A 381 -18.52 7.32 -11.90
CA GLN A 381 -18.73 6.53 -10.67
C GLN A 381 -19.06 5.08 -11.03
N PRO A 382 -18.06 4.23 -11.33
CA PRO A 382 -18.24 2.90 -11.93
C PRO A 382 -18.83 1.82 -10.99
N TRP A 383 -19.43 2.22 -9.87
CA TRP A 383 -20.04 1.33 -8.89
C TRP A 383 -21.54 1.53 -8.70
N ASN A 384 -22.09 2.62 -9.25
CA ASN A 384 -23.50 2.96 -9.20
C ASN A 384 -24.34 2.12 -10.15
#